data_AF-A0A9D5T0L6-F1
#
_entry.id   AF-A0A9D5T0L6-F1
#
_cell.length_a   1.000
_cell.length_b   1.000
_cell.length_c   1.000
_cell.angle_alpha   90.00
_cell.angle_beta   90.00
_cell.angle_gamma   90.00
#
_symmetry.space_group_name_H-M   'P 1'
#
loop_
_entity.id
_entity.type
_entity.pdbx_description
1 polymer ?
#
loop_
_entity_poly.entity_id
_entity_poly.type
_entity_poly.pdbx_seq_one_letter_code
_entity_poly.pdbx_strand_id
1 'polypeptide(L)'
;MFSLLTKKAMNEDAAKSFWSWFEEKEEWIINCIANRDSAFVWAIDERLKPVFPYFKGELEFQLGYNNEVGEFFFFHFGKKELIRDGETLGKMMPDEIAKRWQFILDK
;
A
#
# COMPACT_ATOMS: atom_id res chain seq x y z
N MET A 1 -10.48 -25.19 26.94
CA MET A 1 -9.41 -25.04 25.92
C MET A 1 -10.01 -24.24 24.78
N PHE A 2 -9.95 -22.91 24.86
CA PHE A 2 -10.50 -22.04 23.82
C PHE A 2 -9.44 -21.87 22.74
N SER A 3 -9.75 -22.36 21.53
CA SER A 3 -9.00 -22.04 20.33
C SER A 3 -9.12 -20.53 20.10
N LEU A 4 -8.07 -19.77 20.46
CA LEU A 4 -7.92 -18.39 20.01
C LEU A 4 -7.76 -18.44 18.49
N LEU A 5 -8.83 -18.18 17.77
CA LEU A 5 -8.78 -17.77 16.37
C LEU A 5 -7.91 -16.52 16.32
N THR A 6 -6.62 -16.69 16.06
CA THR A 6 -5.68 -15.58 15.83
C THR A 6 -6.23 -14.82 14.64
N LYS A 7 -6.79 -13.64 14.90
CA LYS A 7 -7.39 -12.80 13.87
C LYS A 7 -6.29 -12.49 12.85
N LYS A 8 -6.53 -12.79 11.57
CA LYS A 8 -5.67 -12.31 10.49
C LYS A 8 -5.60 -10.78 10.61
N ALA A 9 -4.40 -10.25 10.76
CA ALA A 9 -4.17 -8.85 11.05
C ALA A 9 -2.96 -8.35 10.29
N MET A 10 -3.08 -7.12 9.80
CA MET A 10 -1.99 -6.35 9.21
C MET A 10 -0.83 -6.20 10.20
N ASN A 11 0.40 -6.20 9.69
CA ASN A 11 1.57 -5.82 10.47
C ASN A 11 1.72 -4.29 10.43
N GLU A 12 1.35 -3.61 11.50
CA GLU A 12 1.39 -2.15 11.59
C GLU A 12 2.80 -1.57 11.51
N ASP A 13 3.81 -2.27 12.05
CA ASP A 13 5.19 -1.77 11.99
C ASP A 13 5.76 -1.86 10.58
N ALA A 14 5.41 -2.92 9.84
CA ALA A 14 5.70 -3.01 8.42
C ALA A 14 4.95 -1.93 7.62
N ALA A 15 3.69 -1.62 7.98
CA ALA A 15 2.91 -0.55 7.32
C ALA A 15 3.54 0.84 7.53
N LYS A 16 4.01 1.14 8.75
CA LYS A 16 4.78 2.37 9.04
C LYS A 16 6.04 2.43 8.21
N SER A 17 6.80 1.33 8.18
CA SER A 17 8.05 1.24 7.43
C SER A 17 7.84 1.40 5.92
N PHE A 18 6.74 0.84 5.40
CA PHE A 18 6.32 1.03 4.02
C PHE A 18 6.05 2.50 3.72
N TRP A 19 5.28 3.19 4.56
CA TRP A 19 4.96 4.60 4.33
C TRP A 19 6.15 5.54 4.48
N SER A 20 7.02 5.33 5.47
CA SER A 20 8.26 6.09 5.60
C SER A 20 9.15 5.90 4.37
N TRP A 21 9.28 4.67 3.88
CA TRP A 21 10.02 4.42 2.65
C TRP A 21 9.36 5.08 1.42
N PHE A 22 8.03 5.04 1.34
CA PHE A 22 7.29 5.65 0.24
C PHE A 22 7.55 7.17 0.20
N GLU A 23 7.51 7.81 1.37
CA GLU A 23 7.84 9.23 1.54
C GLU A 23 9.28 9.53 1.11
N GLU A 24 10.27 8.76 1.58
CA GLU A 24 11.67 8.91 1.19
C GLU A 24 11.92 8.70 -0.31
N LYS A 25 11.07 7.93 -0.99
CA LYS A 25 11.21 7.56 -2.40
C LYS A 25 10.18 8.21 -3.31
N GLU A 26 9.39 9.15 -2.82
CA GLU A 26 8.30 9.78 -3.57
C GLU A 26 8.77 10.28 -4.95
N GLU A 27 9.83 11.08 -4.97
CA GLU A 27 10.38 11.62 -6.23
C GLU A 27 10.87 10.53 -7.19
N TRP A 28 11.48 9.47 -6.65
CA TRP A 28 11.92 8.34 -7.46
C TRP A 28 10.72 7.59 -8.07
N ILE A 29 9.66 7.38 -7.29
CA ILE A 29 8.41 6.75 -7.76
C ILE A 29 7.78 7.59 -8.87
N ILE A 30 7.66 8.90 -8.67
CA ILE A 30 7.13 9.84 -9.67
C ILE A 30 7.96 9.76 -10.97
N ASN A 31 9.29 9.76 -10.85
CA ASN A 31 10.17 9.65 -12.00
C ASN A 31 10.02 8.31 -12.73
N CYS A 32 9.86 7.19 -12.01
CA CYS A 32 9.60 5.90 -12.65
C CYS A 32 8.26 5.90 -13.40
N ILE A 33 7.19 6.44 -12.79
CA ILE A 33 5.87 6.57 -13.44
C ILE A 33 5.97 7.42 -14.72
N ALA A 34 6.63 8.58 -14.64
CA ALA A 34 6.81 9.48 -15.78
C ALA A 34 7.59 8.84 -16.94
N ASN A 35 8.60 8.02 -16.61
CA ASN A 35 9.42 7.32 -17.59
C ASN A 35 8.85 5.96 -18.01
N ARG A 36 7.68 5.57 -17.51
CA ARG A 36 7.06 4.24 -17.72
C ARG A 36 7.97 3.08 -17.30
N ASP A 37 8.82 3.32 -16.31
CA ASP A 37 9.70 2.33 -15.71
C ASP A 37 8.91 1.56 -14.64
N SER A 38 8.86 0.23 -14.76
CA SER A 38 8.16 -0.64 -13.82
C SER A 38 8.97 -0.98 -12.56
N ALA A 39 10.18 -0.45 -12.37
CA ALA A 39 11.01 -0.74 -11.20
C ALA A 39 10.32 -0.43 -9.86
N PHE A 40 9.48 0.61 -9.81
CA PHE A 40 8.71 0.96 -8.62
C PHE A 40 7.70 -0.13 -8.23
N VAL A 41 7.15 -0.87 -9.20
CA VAL A 41 6.17 -1.93 -8.94
C VAL A 41 6.80 -3.02 -8.08
N TRP A 42 7.98 -3.51 -8.46
CA TRP A 42 8.69 -4.52 -7.68
C TRP A 42 9.04 -4.02 -6.28
N ALA A 43 9.50 -2.76 -6.17
CA ALA A 43 9.88 -2.18 -4.89
C ALA A 43 8.68 -2.02 -3.92
N ILE A 44 7.50 -1.67 -4.44
CA ILE A 44 6.26 -1.56 -3.67
C ILE A 44 5.77 -2.95 -3.26
N ASP A 45 5.72 -3.91 -4.19
CA ASP A 45 5.26 -5.28 -3.91
C ASP A 45 6.08 -5.94 -2.79
N GLU A 46 7.41 -5.86 -2.86
CA GLU A 46 8.30 -6.40 -1.83
C GLU A 46 8.01 -5.82 -0.43
N ARG A 47 7.61 -4.55 -0.36
CA ARG A 47 7.35 -3.85 0.90
C ARG A 47 5.92 -3.99 1.40
N LEU A 48 4.95 -4.22 0.52
CA LEU A 48 3.57 -4.51 0.90
C LEU A 48 3.39 -5.96 1.39
N LYS A 49 4.15 -6.92 0.87
CA LYS A 49 4.10 -8.32 1.33
C LYS A 49 4.19 -8.48 2.86
N PRO A 50 5.17 -7.89 3.58
CA PRO A 50 5.23 -7.99 5.03
C PRO A 50 4.13 -7.24 5.77
N VAL A 51 3.43 -6.29 5.11
CA VAL A 51 2.26 -5.59 5.68
C VAL A 51 1.07 -6.54 5.83
N PHE A 52 0.88 -7.44 4.88
CA PHE A 52 -0.22 -8.40 4.87
C PHE A 52 0.28 -9.86 4.99
N PRO A 53 0.98 -10.24 6.09
CA PRO A 53 1.66 -11.54 6.19
C PRO A 53 0.71 -12.74 6.18
N TYR A 54 -0.58 -12.52 6.43
CA TYR A 54 -1.63 -13.54 6.39
C TYR A 54 -2.18 -13.79 4.98
N PHE A 55 -1.94 -12.88 4.04
CA PHE A 55 -2.45 -12.95 2.68
C PHE A 55 -1.43 -13.67 1.81
N LYS A 56 -1.81 -14.85 1.29
CA LYS A 56 -0.95 -15.69 0.46
C LYS A 56 -1.15 -15.48 -1.04
N GLY A 57 -2.11 -14.63 -1.42
CA GLY A 57 -2.37 -14.29 -2.82
C GLY A 57 -1.47 -13.14 -3.29
N GLU A 58 -1.49 -12.89 -4.59
CA GLU A 58 -0.88 -11.68 -5.16
C GLU A 58 -1.70 -10.46 -4.75
N LEU A 59 -1.01 -9.45 -4.20
CA LEU A 59 -1.60 -8.15 -3.93
C LEU A 59 -1.56 -7.35 -5.23
N GLU A 60 -2.67 -6.76 -5.62
CA GLU A 60 -2.71 -5.89 -6.78
C GLU A 60 -2.84 -4.44 -6.33
N PHE A 61 -2.05 -3.59 -6.97
CA PHE A 61 -2.08 -2.15 -6.77
C PHE A 61 -1.69 -1.46 -8.07
N GLN A 62 -2.09 -0.20 -8.21
CA GLN A 62 -1.72 0.64 -9.33
C GLN A 62 -1.36 2.03 -8.80
N LEU A 63 -0.31 2.62 -9.36
CA LEU A 63 0.02 4.02 -9.11
C LEU A 63 -0.18 4.84 -10.37
N GLY A 64 -0.79 6.00 -10.20
CA GLY A 64 -0.85 7.07 -11.18
C GLY A 64 -0.21 8.32 -10.61
N TYR A 65 0.39 9.15 -11.46
CA TYR A 65 0.82 10.49 -11.09
C TYR A 65 0.58 11.44 -12.25
N ASN A 66 -0.25 12.46 -12.04
CA ASN A 66 -0.59 13.45 -13.04
C ASN A 66 -0.96 14.79 -12.39
N ASN A 67 -0.61 15.91 -13.02
CA ASN A 67 -0.92 17.26 -12.53
C ASN A 67 -0.54 17.47 -11.05
N GLU A 68 0.63 16.98 -10.64
CA GLU A 68 1.14 17.05 -9.26
C GLU A 68 0.31 16.28 -8.20
N VAL A 69 -0.61 15.43 -8.66
CA VAL A 69 -1.42 14.55 -7.82
C VAL A 69 -1.11 13.10 -8.15
N GLY A 70 -0.75 12.34 -7.12
CA GLY A 70 -0.58 10.90 -7.15
C GLY A 70 -1.82 10.16 -6.69
N GLU A 71 -2.08 9.02 -7.31
CA GLU A 71 -3.14 8.11 -6.90
C GLU A 71 -2.52 6.74 -6.64
N PHE A 72 -2.76 6.21 -5.45
CA PHE A 72 -2.41 4.85 -5.07
C PHE A 72 -3.69 4.03 -5.01
N PHE A 73 -3.95 3.20 -6.01
CA PHE A 73 -5.04 2.23 -6.00
C PHE A 73 -4.57 0.93 -5.35
N PHE A 74 -5.30 0.46 -4.34
CA PHE A 74 -5.09 -0.84 -3.71
C PHE A 74 -6.33 -1.71 -3.92
N PHE A 75 -6.17 -2.86 -4.58
CA PHE A 75 -7.29 -3.72 -4.96
C PHE A 75 -7.51 -4.83 -3.94
N HIS A 76 -8.72 -4.90 -3.38
CA HIS A 76 -9.03 -5.81 -2.28
C HIS A 76 -9.79 -7.08 -2.72
N PHE A 77 -10.26 -7.19 -3.97
CA PHE A 77 -10.94 -8.38 -4.53
C PHE A 77 -12.12 -8.91 -3.70
N GLY A 78 -12.84 -8.00 -3.04
CA GLY A 78 -13.91 -8.34 -2.09
C GLY A 78 -13.46 -9.11 -0.83
N LYS A 79 -12.16 -9.23 -0.55
CA LYS A 79 -11.63 -9.91 0.64
C LYS A 79 -11.80 -9.00 1.87
N LYS A 80 -12.63 -9.43 2.83
CA LYS A 80 -13.00 -8.63 4.01
C LYS A 80 -11.78 -8.19 4.85
N GLU A 81 -10.79 -9.07 4.98
CA GLU A 81 -9.56 -8.77 5.71
C GLU A 81 -8.75 -7.66 5.02
N LEU A 82 -8.63 -7.73 3.69
CA LEU A 82 -7.92 -6.70 2.90
C LEU A 82 -8.69 -5.38 2.84
N ILE A 83 -10.02 -5.39 2.86
CA ILE A 83 -10.81 -4.14 2.95
C ILE A 83 -10.46 -3.41 4.24
N ARG A 84 -10.64 -4.08 5.38
CA ARG A 84 -10.39 -3.48 6.71
C ARG A 84 -8.93 -3.05 6.86
N ASP A 85 -8.00 -3.89 6.45
CA ASP A 85 -6.58 -3.63 6.65
C ASP A 85 -6.06 -2.61 5.61
N GLY A 86 -6.62 -2.60 4.39
CA GLY A 86 -6.36 -1.57 3.38
C GLY A 86 -6.87 -0.20 3.80
N GLU A 87 -8.06 -0.11 4.42
CA GLU A 87 -8.53 1.13 5.05
C GLU A 87 -7.57 1.61 6.15
N THR A 88 -7.00 0.67 6.91
CA THR A 88 -6.04 0.99 7.97
C THR A 88 -4.72 1.47 7.37
N LEU A 89 -4.21 0.79 6.34
CA LEU A 89 -3.03 1.21 5.59
C LEU A 89 -3.20 2.62 5.03
N GLY A 90 -4.33 2.92 4.40
CA GLY A 90 -4.64 4.27 3.89
C GLY A 90 -4.67 5.34 4.99
N LYS A 91 -5.25 5.05 6.15
CA LYS A 91 -5.25 5.96 7.32
C LYS A 91 -3.86 6.20 7.92
N MET A 92 -2.92 5.29 7.68
CA MET A 92 -1.54 5.41 8.14
C MET A 92 -0.66 6.19 7.16
N MET A 93 -1.20 6.64 6.03
CA MET A 93 -0.49 7.50 5.09
C MET A 93 -0.03 8.79 5.79
N PRO A 94 1.26 9.15 5.72
CA PRO A 94 1.79 10.37 6.34
C PRO A 94 1.12 11.62 5.77
N ASP A 95 0.92 12.64 6.61
CA ASP A 95 0.27 13.89 6.22
C ASP A 95 0.98 14.58 5.04
N GLU A 96 2.32 14.54 5.01
CA GLU A 96 3.10 15.12 3.90
C GLU A 96 2.82 14.41 2.58
N ILE A 97 2.68 13.08 2.60
CA ILE A 97 2.32 12.30 1.42
C ILE A 97 0.86 12.54 1.03
N ALA A 98 -0.05 12.62 2.01
CA ALA A 98 -1.47 12.86 1.77
C ALA A 98 -1.77 14.24 1.11
N LYS A 99 -0.83 15.19 1.13
CA LYS A 99 -0.95 16.45 0.37
C LYS A 99 -0.90 16.26 -1.14
N ARG A 100 -0.21 15.22 -1.60
CA ARG A 100 0.04 14.95 -3.03
C ARG A 100 -0.56 13.64 -3.49
N TRP A 101 -0.70 12.67 -2.60
CA TRP A 101 -1.17 11.34 -2.90
C TRP A 101 -2.54 11.07 -2.29
N GLN A 102 -3.37 10.36 -3.05
CA GLN A 102 -4.61 9.81 -2.57
C GLN A 102 -4.49 8.29 -2.48
N PHE A 103 -4.82 7.73 -1.32
CA PHE A 103 -4.99 6.28 -1.19
C PHE A 103 -6.43 5.89 -1.53
N ILE A 104 -6.58 5.10 -2.59
CA ILE A 104 -7.86 4.66 -3.11
C ILE A 104 -7.96 3.15 -2.89
N LEU A 105 -8.93 2.75 -2.08
CA LEU A 105 -9.27 1.35 -1.87
C LEU A 105 -10.34 0.95 -2.88
N ASP A 106 -10.02 0.03 -3.79
CA ASP A 106 -10.92 -0.39 -4.87
C ASP A 106 -11.11 -1.91 -4.91
N LYS A 107 -12.19 -2.36 -5.58
CA LYS A 107 -12.65 -3.73 -5.56
C LYS A 107 -11.95 -4.65 -6.56
#